data_AF-A0A7S3RN10-F1
#
_entry.id   AF-A0A7S3RN10-F1
#
_cell.length_a   1.000
_cell.length_b   1.000
_cell.length_c   1.000
_cell.angle_alpha   90.00
_cell.angle_beta   90.00
_cell.angle_gamma   90.00
#
_symmetry.space_group_name_H-M   'P 1'
#
loop_
_entity.id
_entity.type
_entity.pdbx_description
1 polymer ?
#
loop_
_entity_poly.entity_id
_entity_poly.type
_entity_poly.pdbx_seq_one_letter_code
_entity_poly.pdbx_strand_id
1 'polypeptide(L)'
;TARGAAACRASSLPVRLLYARPLRPLLRTPRRSETITLERTAPLSLLHAALAQRLPQPLAASELFFSHGRRRIETDDDLHHVLSQAEAHGVDALLRVEPNEQLEAIARAARKEAEALA
;
A
#
# COMPACT_ATOMS: atom_id res chain seq x y z
N THR A 1 10.29 -27.74 -34.16
CA THR A 1 10.94 -26.42 -33.99
C THR A 1 10.52 -25.85 -32.65
N ALA A 2 11.42 -25.91 -31.66
CA ALA A 2 11.20 -25.32 -30.34
C ALA A 2 11.21 -23.79 -30.45
N ARG A 3 10.04 -23.16 -30.26
CA ARG A 3 9.94 -21.71 -30.11
C ARG A 3 9.89 -21.43 -28.62
N GLY A 4 11.05 -21.14 -28.05
CA GLY A 4 11.18 -20.67 -26.69
C GLY A 4 10.79 -19.21 -26.54
N ALA A 5 10.87 -18.80 -25.27
CA ALA A 5 11.02 -17.44 -24.74
C ALA A 5 9.85 -16.95 -23.89
N ALA A 6 10.17 -16.79 -22.60
CA ALA A 6 9.42 -16.12 -21.55
C ALA A 6 8.15 -16.85 -21.06
N ALA A 7 8.36 -18.00 -20.41
CA ALA A 7 7.69 -18.19 -19.13
C ALA A 7 8.22 -17.06 -18.23
N CYS A 8 7.55 -15.90 -18.26
CA CYS A 8 7.74 -14.85 -17.28
C CYS A 8 7.59 -15.55 -15.93
N ARG A 9 8.71 -15.80 -15.25
CA ARG A 9 8.66 -16.12 -13.83
C ARG A 9 7.96 -14.91 -13.24
N ALA A 10 6.68 -15.06 -12.90
CA ALA A 10 5.99 -14.11 -12.06
C ALA A 10 6.74 -14.17 -10.74
N SER A 11 7.80 -13.36 -10.63
CA SER A 11 8.56 -13.17 -9.41
C SER A 11 7.59 -12.47 -8.47
N SER A 12 6.93 -13.30 -7.66
CA SER A 12 6.07 -12.87 -6.57
C SER A 12 6.95 -12.38 -5.44
N LEU A 13 6.82 -11.10 -5.10
CA LEU A 13 7.61 -10.43 -4.07
C LEU A 13 6.74 -10.14 -2.86
N PRO A 14 7.24 -10.40 -1.64
CA PRO A 14 6.59 -9.94 -0.42
C PRO A 14 6.68 -8.41 -0.34
N VAL A 15 5.52 -7.77 -0.24
CA VAL A 15 5.35 -6.33 -0.07
C VAL A 15 4.76 -6.09 1.30
N ARG A 16 5.52 -5.39 2.14
CA ARG A 16 5.11 -5.07 3.50
C ARG A 16 4.47 -3.68 3.53
N LEU A 17 3.18 -3.65 3.80
CA LEU A 17 2.38 -2.46 4.02
C LEU A 17 2.50 -2.02 5.48
N LEU A 18 2.90 -0.77 5.71
CA LEU A 18 3.05 -0.15 7.01
C LEU A 18 1.98 0.93 7.16
N TYR A 19 1.06 0.74 8.11
CA TYR A 19 -0.03 1.70 8.31
C TYR A 19 0.41 2.84 9.24
N ALA A 20 0.21 4.08 8.78
CA ALA A 20 0.42 5.27 9.58
C ALA A 20 -0.44 5.25 10.86
N ARG A 21 0.07 5.84 11.94
CA ARG A 21 -0.64 5.95 13.23
C ARG A 21 -2.12 6.37 13.12
N PRO A 22 -2.50 7.41 12.35
CA PRO A 22 -3.90 7.82 12.22
C PRO A 22 -4.80 6.77 11.56
N LEU A 23 -4.26 5.89 10.71
CA LEU A 23 -5.02 4.83 10.04
C LEU A 23 -5.25 3.60 10.91
N ARG A 24 -4.33 3.30 11.84
CA ARG A 24 -4.38 2.10 12.69
C ARG A 24 -5.72 1.87 13.42
N PRO A 25 -6.34 2.89 14.05
CA PRO A 25 -7.64 2.69 14.70
C PRO A 25 -8.80 2.52 13.71
N LEU A 26 -8.61 2.89 12.44
CA LEU A 26 -9.64 2.84 11.40
C LEU A 26 -9.58 1.54 10.58
N LEU A 27 -8.56 0.71 10.78
CA LEU A 27 -8.46 -0.60 10.14
C LEU A 27 -9.55 -1.54 10.69
N ARG A 28 -10.19 -2.31 9.80
CA ARG A 28 -11.11 -3.39 10.21
C ARG A 28 -10.46 -4.38 11.17
N THR A 29 -9.15 -4.55 11.07
CA THR A 29 -8.35 -5.32 12.03
C THR A 29 -7.18 -4.46 12.49
N PRO A 30 -7.04 -4.15 13.80
CA PRO A 30 -6.02 -3.25 14.31
C PRO A 30 -4.63 -3.89 14.18
N ARG A 31 -3.94 -3.61 13.06
CA ARG A 31 -2.58 -4.11 12.77
C ARG A 31 -1.64 -2.95 12.46
N ARG A 32 -0.37 -3.11 12.80
CA ARG A 32 0.68 -2.11 12.51
C ARG A 32 1.27 -2.25 11.11
N SER A 33 1.31 -3.47 10.61
CA SER A 33 1.82 -3.82 9.28
C SER A 33 1.15 -5.09 8.77
N GLU A 34 1.18 -5.27 7.46
CA GLU A 34 0.73 -6.48 6.80
C GLU A 34 1.67 -6.80 5.63
N THR A 35 1.87 -8.07 5.34
CA THR A 35 2.61 -8.50 4.14
C THR A 35 1.62 -9.04 3.14
N ILE A 36 1.65 -8.50 1.93
CA ILE A 36 0.92 -9.02 0.78
C ILE A 36 1.93 -9.49 -0.26
N THR A 37 1.57 -10.50 -1.04
CA THR A 37 2.43 -10.97 -2.13
C THR A 37 1.93 -10.33 -3.42
N LEU A 38 2.81 -9.61 -4.11
CA LEU A 38 2.51 -9.00 -5.41
C LEU A 38 3.44 -9.54 -6.47
N GLU A 39 2.91 -9.76 -7.66
CA GLU A 39 3.75 -9.95 -8.84
C GLU A 39 4.46 -8.64 -9.18
N ARG A 40 5.68 -8.71 -9.71
CA ARG A 40 6.43 -7.52 -10.13
C ARG A 40 5.67 -6.62 -11.10
N THR A 41 4.85 -7.23 -11.97
CA THR A 41 4.03 -6.55 -12.97
C THR A 41 2.62 -6.23 -12.49
N ALA A 42 2.33 -6.42 -11.19
CA ALA A 42 1.02 -6.14 -10.63
C ALA A 42 0.69 -4.64 -10.81
N PRO A 43 -0.55 -4.31 -11.19
CA PRO A 43 -0.99 -2.92 -11.27
C PRO A 43 -1.24 -2.34 -9.88
N LEU A 44 -1.07 -1.03 -9.74
CA LEU A 44 -1.34 -0.27 -8.52
C LEU A 44 -2.82 -0.39 -8.10
N SER A 45 -3.73 -0.57 -9.05
CA SER A 45 -5.15 -0.81 -8.79
C SER A 45 -5.38 -2.05 -7.91
N LEU A 46 -4.53 -3.07 -8.00
CA LEU A 46 -4.63 -4.27 -7.16
C LEU A 46 -4.27 -3.96 -5.71
N LEU A 47 -3.25 -3.12 -5.49
CA LEU A 47 -2.91 -2.57 -4.18
C LEU A 47 -4.06 -1.76 -3.59
N HIS A 48 -4.67 -0.88 -4.37
CA HIS A 48 -5.85 -0.13 -3.93
C HIS A 48 -7.04 -1.04 -3.62
N ALA A 49 -7.31 -2.06 -4.44
CA ALA A 49 -8.36 -3.04 -4.17
C ALA A 49 -8.09 -3.81 -2.87
N ALA A 50 -6.84 -4.21 -2.63
CA ALA A 50 -6.40 -4.84 -1.39
C ALA A 50 -6.64 -3.91 -0.19
N LEU A 51 -6.27 -2.64 -0.29
CA LEU A 51 -6.54 -1.65 0.75
C LEU A 51 -8.05 -1.43 0.97
N ALA A 52 -8.84 -1.37 -0.10
CA ALA A 52 -10.29 -1.17 -0.02
C ALA A 52 -11.04 -2.28 0.73
N GLN A 53 -10.51 -3.51 0.71
CA GLN A 53 -11.07 -4.62 1.50
C GLN A 53 -10.77 -4.49 3.00
N ARG A 54 -9.69 -3.79 3.37
CA ARG A 54 -9.15 -3.70 4.74
C ARG A 54 -9.51 -2.41 5.44
N LEU A 55 -9.58 -1.32 4.69
CA LEU A 55 -9.90 0.02 5.13
C LEU A 55 -11.36 0.34 4.75
N PRO A 56 -12.17 0.88 5.67
CA PRO A 56 -13.50 1.35 5.31
C PRO A 56 -13.38 2.51 4.31
N GLN A 57 -14.25 2.55 3.31
CA GLN A 57 -14.37 3.74 2.45
C GLN A 57 -14.69 4.95 3.34
N PRO A 58 -14.06 6.12 3.12
CA PRO A 58 -13.24 6.52 1.97
C PRO A 58 -11.73 6.24 2.09
N LEU A 59 -11.26 5.57 3.15
CA LEU A 59 -9.82 5.35 3.42
C LEU A 59 -9.13 4.43 2.40
N ALA A 60 -9.89 3.78 1.53
CA ALA A 60 -9.36 3.02 0.39
C ALA A 60 -8.52 3.89 -0.58
N ALA A 61 -8.78 5.20 -0.62
CA ALA A 61 -8.02 6.20 -1.39
C ALA A 61 -6.79 6.74 -0.64
N SER A 62 -6.22 5.95 0.28
CA SER A 62 -4.99 6.29 1.00
C SER A 62 -3.81 6.40 0.04
N GLU A 63 -2.87 7.26 0.39
CA GLU A 63 -1.65 7.48 -0.37
C GLU A 63 -0.60 6.42 -0.02
N LEU A 64 0.10 5.94 -1.05
CA LEU A 64 1.18 4.97 -0.91
C LEU A 64 2.52 5.68 -1.05
N PHE A 65 3.39 5.46 -0.06
CA PHE A 65 4.74 5.99 -0.04
C PHE A 65 5.74 4.86 0.05
N PHE A 66 6.83 4.92 -0.70
CA PHE A 66 7.94 4.02 -0.49
C PHE A 66 8.72 4.42 0.77
N SER A 67 8.89 3.47 1.70
CA SER A 67 9.51 3.76 3.00
C SER A 67 10.97 4.18 2.86
N HIS A 68 11.70 3.64 1.89
CA HIS A 68 13.07 4.03 1.57
C HIS A 68 13.07 5.21 0.58
N GLY A 69 13.08 6.43 1.11
CA GLY A 69 13.19 7.65 0.31
C GLY A 69 11.94 8.52 0.26
N ARG A 70 10.84 8.12 0.94
CA ARG A 70 9.58 8.88 1.02
C ARG A 70 9.02 9.28 -0.36
N ARG A 71 9.27 8.47 -1.39
CA ARG A 71 8.73 8.70 -2.72
C ARG A 71 7.26 8.30 -2.73
N ARG A 72 6.39 9.17 -3.22
CA ARG A 72 4.97 8.87 -3.44
C ARG A 72 4.84 7.90 -4.62
N ILE A 73 3.97 6.91 -4.48
CA ILE A 73 3.64 5.93 -5.53
C ILE A 73 2.28 6.32 -6.06
N GLU A 74 2.26 6.96 -7.23
CA GLU A 74 1.04 7.45 -7.87
C GLU A 74 0.72 6.68 -9.14
N THR A 75 1.73 6.06 -9.75
CA THR A 75 1.63 5.37 -11.04
C THR A 75 2.05 3.91 -10.92
N ASP A 76 1.64 3.11 -11.90
CA ASP A 76 2.09 1.71 -12.05
C ASP A 76 3.62 1.65 -12.23
N ASP A 77 4.21 2.61 -12.95
CA ASP A 77 5.67 2.71 -13.13
C ASP A 77 6.41 2.94 -11.80
N ASP A 78 5.89 3.79 -10.91
CA ASP A 78 6.47 3.99 -9.58
C ASP A 78 6.47 2.70 -8.77
N LEU A 79 5.36 1.95 -8.83
CA LEU A 79 5.23 0.66 -8.16
C LEU A 79 6.22 -0.36 -8.73
N HIS A 80 6.30 -0.49 -10.06
CA HIS A 80 7.22 -1.43 -10.72
C HIS A 80 8.67 -1.09 -10.42
N HIS A 81 9.00 0.20 -10.34
CA HIS A 81 10.34 0.65 -9.95
C HIS A 81 10.70 0.20 -8.52
N VAL A 82 9.79 0.40 -7.57
CA VAL A 82 9.99 -0.03 -6.17
C VAL A 82 10.11 -1.54 -6.05
N LEU A 83 9.25 -2.30 -6.73
CA LEU A 83 9.31 -3.77 -6.73
C LEU A 83 10.60 -4.29 -7.36
N SER A 84 11.05 -3.67 -8.45
CA SER A 84 12.30 -4.03 -9.12
C SER A 84 13.53 -3.73 -8.25
N GLN A 85 13.53 -2.61 -7.52
CA GLN A 85 14.57 -2.30 -6.55
C GLN A 85 14.59 -3.31 -5.39
N ALA A 86 13.43 -3.63 -4.83
CA ALA A 86 13.31 -4.60 -3.76
C ALA A 86 13.81 -5.99 -4.19
N GLU A 87 13.43 -6.44 -5.40
CA GLU A 87 13.91 -7.69 -6.01
C GLU A 87 15.43 -7.68 -6.21
N ALA A 88 15.98 -6.60 -6.78
CA ALA A 88 17.41 -6.48 -7.05
C ALA A 88 18.27 -6.51 -5.77
N HIS A 89 17.74 -5.99 -4.67
CA HIS A 89 18.40 -6.01 -3.37
C HIS A 89 18.07 -7.25 -2.52
N GLY A 90 17.14 -8.11 -2.97
CA GLY A 90 16.69 -9.29 -2.22
C GLY A 90 16.00 -8.93 -0.90
N VAL A 91 15.30 -7.79 -0.85
CA VAL A 91 14.60 -7.29 0.35
C VAL A 91 13.10 -7.19 0.12
N ASP A 92 12.33 -7.17 1.20
CA ASP A 92 10.89 -6.91 1.13
C ASP A 92 10.62 -5.46 0.68
N ALA A 93 9.66 -5.26 -0.22
CA ALA A 93 9.25 -3.91 -0.61
C ALA A 93 8.44 -3.28 0.53
N LEU A 94 8.99 -2.25 1.18
CA LEU A 94 8.35 -1.56 2.29
C LEU A 94 7.52 -0.37 1.79
N LEU A 95 6.19 -0.51 1.79
CA LEU A 95 5.26 0.57 1.45
C LEU A 95 4.60 1.11 2.71
N ARG A 96 4.58 2.42 2.86
CA ARG A 96 3.83 3.13 3.90
C ARG A 96 2.49 3.58 3.32
N VAL A 97 1.43 3.23 4.03
CA VAL A 97 0.08 3.69 3.74
C VAL A 97 -0.17 4.88 4.65
N GLU A 98 -0.36 6.05 4.06
CA GLU A 98 -0.67 7.30 4.75
C GLU A 98 -2.06 7.80 4.36
N PRO A 99 -2.80 8.45 5.27
CA PRO A 99 -4.08 9.03 4.93
C PRO A 99 -3.85 10.12 3.88
N ASN A 100 -4.68 10.14 2.85
CA ASN A 100 -4.75 11.27 1.92
C ASN A 100 -5.11 12.55 2.68
N GLU A 101 -4.69 13.73 2.23
CA GLU A 101 -5.05 15.03 2.83
C GLU A 101 -6.57 15.18 3.06
N GLN A 102 -7.39 14.65 2.14
CA GLN A 102 -8.85 14.62 2.32
C GLN A 102 -9.30 13.71 3.47
N LEU A 103 -8.58 12.60 3.69
CA LEU A 103 -8.85 11.66 4.78
C LEU A 103 -8.32 12.17 6.11
N GLU A 104 -7.23 12.94 6.13
CA GLU A 104 -6.80 13.65 7.33
C GLU A 104 -7.87 14.64 7.80
N ALA A 105 -8.51 15.36 6.87
CA ALA A 105 -9.61 16.25 7.22
C ALA A 105 -10.79 15.49 7.86
N ILE A 106 -11.17 14.33 7.30
CA ILE A 106 -12.25 13.49 7.83
C ILE A 106 -11.86 12.85 9.17
N ALA A 107 -10.65 12.31 9.31
CA ALA A 107 -10.17 11.69 10.55
C ALA A 107 -10.05 12.72 11.69
N ARG A 108 -9.65 13.96 11.38
CA ARG A 108 -9.68 15.07 12.33
C ARG A 108 -11.11 15.43 12.73
N ALA A 109 -12.05 15.47 11.78
CA ALA A 109 -13.45 15.72 12.04
C ALA A 109 -14.07 14.62 12.93
N ALA A 110 -13.88 13.34 12.59
CA ALA A 110 -14.38 12.21 13.37
C ALA A 110 -13.80 12.16 14.79
N ARG A 111 -12.51 12.52 14.95
CA ARG A 111 -11.90 12.64 16.28
C ARG A 111 -12.53 13.78 17.08
N LYS A 112 -12.78 14.92 16.45
CA LYS A 112 -13.45 16.07 17.09
C LYS A 112 -14.88 15.74 17.51
N GLU A 113 -15.59 14.95 16.72
CA GLU A 113 -16.94 14.46 17.09
C GLU A 113 -16.90 13.44 18.24
N ALA A 114 -15.97 12.49 18.21
CA ALA A 114 -15.79 11.53 19.30
C ALA A 114 -15.37 12.20 20.63
N GLU A 115 -14.59 13.27 20.55
CA GLU A 115 -14.15 14.05 21.71
C GLU A 115 -15.24 15.02 22.21
N ALA A 116 -16.17 15.44 21.35
CA ALA A 116 -17.33 16.26 21.73
C ALA A 116 -18.50 15.43 22.31
N LEU A 117 -18.52 14.11 22.06
CA LEU A 117 -19.51 13.19 22.61
C LEU A 117 -19.08 12.53 23.94
N ALA A 118 -17.87 12.78 24.42
CA ALA A 118 -17.29 12.26 25.66
C ALA A 118 -17.27 13.35 26.75
#